data_AF-A0A3D0U9N0-F1
#
_entry.id   AF-A0A3D0U9N0-F1
#
_cell.length_a   1.000
_cell.length_b   1.000
_cell.length_c   1.000
_cell.angle_alpha   90.00
_cell.angle_beta   90.00
_cell.angle_gamma   90.00
#
_symmetry.space_group_name_H-M   'P 1'
#
loop_
_entity.id
_entity.type
_entity.pdbx_description
1 polymer ?
#
loop_
_entity_poly.entity_id
_entity_poly.type
_entity_poly.pdbx_seq_one_letter_code
_entity_poly.pdbx_strand_id
1 'polypeptide(L)'
;MSDKPAQDNLFAKPLPHLVDFAFDEQVASVFPDMIRRSVPGYETVIAMLGVFASSLVTPGSRVYDLGCSQGAVTRALRRHIREADVTL
;
A
#
# COMPACT_ATOMS: atom_id res chain seq x y z
N MET A 1 -8.75 -15.93 -9.63
CA MET A 1 -8.30 -15.12 -10.78
C MET A 1 -6.88 -14.68 -10.47
N SER A 2 -5.95 -14.90 -11.41
CA SER A 2 -4.54 -14.58 -11.23
C SER A 2 -4.34 -13.10 -11.55
N ASP A 3 -4.61 -12.22 -10.58
CA ASP A 3 -4.39 -10.78 -10.74
C ASP A 3 -2.91 -10.48 -10.55
N LYS A 4 -2.12 -10.74 -11.60
CA LYS A 4 -0.77 -10.21 -11.68
C LYS A 4 -0.91 -8.69 -11.89
N PRO A 5 -0.35 -7.85 -11.00
CA PRO A 5 -0.43 -6.40 -11.18
C PRO A 5 0.13 -6.02 -12.55
N ALA A 6 -0.54 -5.10 -13.23
CA ALA A 6 -0.07 -4.60 -14.52
C ALA A 6 1.33 -4.01 -14.34
N GLN A 7 2.24 -4.40 -15.23
CA GLN A 7 3.61 -3.90 -15.20
C GLN A 7 3.60 -2.38 -15.42
N ASP A 8 4.22 -1.64 -14.52
CA ASP A 8 4.31 -0.19 -14.63
C ASP A 8 5.26 0.17 -15.78
N ASN A 9 4.75 0.90 -16.77
CA ASN A 9 5.53 1.53 -17.83
C ASN A 9 5.03 2.96 -18.10
N LEU A 10 4.25 3.54 -17.18
CA LEU A 10 3.47 4.76 -17.40
C LEU A 10 4.35 5.95 -17.76
N PHE A 11 5.50 6.07 -17.10
CA PHE A 11 6.47 7.15 -17.29
C PHE A 11 7.78 6.68 -17.95
N ALA A 12 7.77 5.55 -18.66
CA ALA A 12 8.98 4.97 -19.26
C ALA A 12 9.43 5.69 -20.55
N LYS A 13 8.61 6.58 -21.10
CA LYS A 13 8.90 7.35 -22.32
C LYS A 13 8.74 8.85 -22.07
N PRO A 14 9.48 9.71 -22.80
CA PRO A 14 9.27 11.16 -22.73
C PRO A 14 7.82 11.50 -23.06
N LEU A 15 7.19 12.28 -22.19
CA LEU A 15 5.86 12.83 -22.44
C LEU A 15 6.00 14.14 -23.25
N PRO A 16 5.16 14.37 -24.27
CA PRO A 16 5.21 15.59 -25.08
C PRO A 16 4.87 16.85 -24.27
N HIS A 17 4.12 16.69 -23.18
CA HIS A 17 3.82 17.74 -22.21
C HIS A 17 4.05 17.20 -20.81
N LEU A 18 4.86 17.93 -20.02
CA LEU A 18 5.02 17.63 -18.61
C LEU A 18 3.77 18.12 -17.89
N VAL A 19 2.95 17.20 -17.42
CA VAL A 19 1.79 17.50 -16.59
C VAL A 19 2.13 17.25 -15.12
N ASP A 20 1.45 17.94 -14.21
CA ASP A 20 1.58 17.67 -12.79
C ASP A 20 1.18 16.23 -12.48
N PHE A 21 1.88 15.62 -11.53
CA PHE A 21 1.56 14.27 -11.09
C PHE A 21 0.16 14.23 -10.46
N ALA A 22 -0.66 13.31 -10.93
CA ALA A 22 -1.95 12.98 -10.33
C ALA A 22 -1.98 11.49 -10.00
N PHE A 23 -2.50 11.14 -8.82
CA PHE A 23 -2.83 9.77 -8.49
C PHE A 23 -4.17 9.40 -9.14
N ASP A 24 -4.14 9.14 -10.44
CA ASP A 24 -5.32 8.83 -11.26
C ASP A 24 -5.53 7.32 -11.43
N GLU A 25 -6.51 6.93 -12.25
CA GLU A 25 -6.81 5.53 -12.56
C GLU A 25 -5.63 4.80 -13.21
N GLN A 26 -4.82 5.49 -14.01
CA GLN A 26 -3.65 4.89 -14.66
C GLN A 26 -2.58 4.57 -13.62
N VAL A 27 -2.24 5.52 -12.75
CA VAL A 27 -1.31 5.30 -11.63
C VAL A 27 -1.83 4.18 -10.73
N ALA A 28 -3.11 4.21 -10.35
CA ALA A 28 -3.72 3.18 -9.53
C ALA A 28 -3.61 1.79 -10.18
N SER A 29 -3.87 1.66 -11.48
CA SER A 29 -3.86 0.35 -12.16
C SER A 29 -2.51 -0.39 -12.10
N VAL A 30 -1.39 0.35 -11.99
CA VAL A 30 -0.03 -0.19 -11.95
C VAL A 30 0.67 0.02 -10.59
N PHE A 31 -0.01 0.63 -9.62
CA PHE A 31 0.61 1.09 -8.36
C PHE A 31 1.41 0.01 -7.60
N PRO A 32 0.94 -1.26 -7.50
CA PRO A 32 1.72 -2.31 -6.83
C PRO A 32 3.06 -2.59 -7.50
N ASP A 33 3.14 -2.57 -8.83
CA ASP A 33 4.39 -2.76 -9.56
C ASP A 33 5.26 -1.49 -9.50
N MET A 34 4.64 -0.32 -9.69
CA MET A 34 5.28 0.99 -9.61
C MET A 34 6.07 1.16 -8.30
N ILE A 35 5.44 0.88 -7.14
CA ILE A 35 6.11 1.01 -5.86
C ILE A 35 7.14 -0.11 -5.64
N ARG A 36 6.81 -1.38 -5.95
CA ARG A 36 7.74 -2.50 -5.74
C ARG A 36 9.06 -2.30 -6.49
N ARG A 37 9.02 -1.75 -7.71
CA ARG A 37 10.20 -1.54 -8.55
C ARG A 37 10.97 -0.25 -8.25
N SER A 38 10.38 0.69 -7.52
CA SER A 38 10.97 2.03 -7.29
C SER A 38 11.29 2.33 -5.83
N VAL A 39 10.71 1.62 -4.86
CA VAL A 39 10.93 1.82 -3.42
C VAL A 39 11.56 0.56 -2.81
N PRO A 40 12.89 0.54 -2.63
CA PRO A 40 13.57 -0.57 -1.99
C PRO A 40 13.04 -0.83 -0.58
N GLY A 41 12.76 -2.10 -0.26
CA GLY A 41 12.30 -2.50 1.08
C GLY A 41 10.83 -2.22 1.39
N TYR A 42 10.03 -1.74 0.43
CA TYR A 42 8.60 -1.46 0.63
C TYR A 42 7.83 -2.64 1.26
N GLU A 43 8.05 -3.85 0.76
CA GLU A 43 7.39 -5.05 1.28
C GLU A 43 7.82 -5.39 2.71
N THR A 44 9.11 -5.19 3.01
CA THR A 44 9.66 -5.37 4.36
C THR A 44 9.01 -4.40 5.34
N VAL A 45 8.83 -3.13 4.96
CA VAL A 45 8.16 -2.12 5.80
C VAL A 45 6.72 -2.53 6.09
N ILE A 46 5.95 -2.95 5.06
CA ILE A 46 4.57 -3.43 5.25
C ILE A 46 4.52 -4.62 6.21
N ALA A 47 5.41 -5.59 6.04
CA ALA A 47 5.46 -6.77 6.91
C ALA A 47 5.77 -6.38 8.36
N MET A 48 6.76 -5.49 8.57
CA MET A 48 7.14 -5.01 9.90
C MET A 48 6.03 -4.23 10.59
N LEU A 49 5.26 -3.41 9.86
CA LEU A 49 4.09 -2.73 10.41
C LEU A 49 3.05 -3.72 10.94
N GLY A 50 2.85 -4.86 10.27
CA GLY A 50 2.01 -5.94 10.77
C GLY A 50 2.53 -6.51 12.09
N VAL A 51 3.84 -6.76 12.20
CA VAL A 51 4.46 -7.24 13.44
C VAL A 51 4.28 -6.23 14.58
N PHE A 52 4.54 -4.94 14.34
CA PHE A 52 4.32 -3.90 15.35
C PHE A 52 2.85 -3.79 15.77
N ALA A 53 1.92 -3.92 14.83
CA ALA A 53 0.50 -3.87 15.15
C ALA A 53 0.08 -5.00 16.13
N SER A 54 0.69 -6.18 16.00
CA SER A 54 0.39 -7.31 16.90
C SER A 54 0.81 -7.08 18.35
N SER A 55 1.72 -6.15 18.63
CA SER A 55 2.18 -5.83 19.99
C SER A 55 1.68 -4.49 20.53
N LEU A 56 1.32 -3.55 19.65
CA LEU A 56 0.93 -2.18 20.02
C LEU A 56 -0.59 -1.96 20.06
N VAL A 57 -1.36 -2.71 19.25
CA VAL A 57 -2.81 -2.55 19.20
C VAL A 57 -3.43 -3.27 20.39
N THR A 58 -4.36 -2.61 21.06
CA THR A 58 -5.11 -3.15 22.21
C THR A 58 -6.60 -3.29 21.87
N PRO A 59 -7.38 -4.06 22.64
CA PRO A 59 -8.82 -4.18 22.43
C PRO A 59 -9.53 -2.82 22.34
N GLY A 60 -10.47 -2.69 21.40
CA GLY A 60 -11.23 -1.46 21.19
C GLY A 60 -10.45 -0.32 20.50
N SER A 61 -9.20 -0.56 20.06
CA SER A 61 -8.40 0.46 19.36
C SER A 61 -9.00 0.86 18.02
N ARG A 62 -8.68 2.10 17.61
CA ARG A 62 -8.89 2.59 16.23
C ARG A 62 -7.53 2.83 15.59
N VAL A 63 -7.27 2.17 14.49
CA VAL A 63 -6.02 2.25 13.74
C VAL A 63 -6.28 2.99 12.44
N TYR A 64 -5.40 3.92 12.08
CA TYR A 64 -5.56 4.75 10.87
C TYR A 64 -4.35 4.59 9.95
N ASP A 65 -4.60 4.24 8.69
CA ASP A 65 -3.60 4.18 7.62
C ASP A 65 -3.63 5.49 6.83
N LEU A 66 -2.74 6.43 7.20
CA LEU A 66 -2.72 7.77 6.60
C LEU A 66 -2.02 7.74 5.24
N GLY A 67 -2.72 8.16 4.19
CA GLY A 67 -2.22 8.04 2.82
C GLY A 67 -2.25 6.59 2.31
N CYS A 68 -3.33 5.87 2.65
CA CYS A 68 -3.44 4.42 2.47
C CYS A 68 -3.26 3.92 1.02
N SER A 69 -3.40 4.79 0.02
CA SER A 69 -3.29 4.43 -1.41
C SER A 69 -4.24 3.26 -1.72
N GLN A 70 -3.72 2.07 -2.04
CA GLN A 70 -4.53 0.86 -2.24
C GLN A 70 -4.76 0.03 -0.97
N GLY A 71 -4.49 0.55 0.23
CA GLY A 71 -4.70 -0.11 1.51
C GLY A 71 -3.75 -1.28 1.78
N ALA A 72 -2.52 -1.25 1.24
CA ALA A 72 -1.56 -2.34 1.44
C ALA A 72 -1.20 -2.51 2.93
N VAL A 73 -0.97 -1.40 3.63
CA VAL A 73 -0.73 -1.38 5.08
C VAL A 73 -1.99 -1.79 5.84
N THR A 74 -3.14 -1.15 5.58
CA THR A 74 -4.44 -1.54 6.17
C THR A 74 -4.68 -3.07 6.11
N ARG A 75 -4.47 -3.70 4.94
CA ARG A 75 -4.60 -5.16 4.79
C ARG A 75 -3.58 -5.95 5.61
N ALA A 76 -2.33 -5.49 5.66
CA ALA A 76 -1.29 -6.13 6.46
C ALA A 76 -1.62 -6.05 7.95
N LEU A 77 -2.03 -4.88 8.43
CA LEU A 77 -2.49 -4.67 9.80
C LEU A 77 -3.65 -5.62 10.15
N ARG A 78 -4.69 -5.67 9.29
CA ARG A 78 -5.86 -6.53 9.51
C ARG A 78 -5.51 -8.01 9.69
N ARG A 79 -4.47 -8.49 9.00
CA ARG A 79 -4.00 -9.89 9.07
C ARG A 79 -3.24 -10.21 10.37
N HIS A 80 -2.62 -9.20 11.00
CA HIS A 80 -1.77 -9.40 12.18
C HIS A 80 -2.47 -9.05 13.49
N ILE A 81 -3.41 -8.11 13.49
CA ILE A 81 -4.17 -7.72 14.67
C ILE A 81 -5.17 -8.83 15.02
N ARG A 82 -5.07 -9.36 16.25
CA ARG A 82 -5.96 -10.39 16.80
C ARG A 82 -6.86 -9.87 17.93
N GLU A 83 -6.61 -8.66 18.41
CA GLU A 83 -7.39 -8.05 19.47
C GLU A 83 -8.84 -7.83 19.07
N ALA A 84 -9.74 -7.98 20.04
CA ALA A 84 -11.17 -7.80 19.84
C ALA A 84 -11.53 -6.33 19.63
N ASP A 85 -12.64 -6.10 18.93
CA ASP A 85 -13.27 -4.78 18.75
C ASP A 85 -12.35 -3.70 18.14
N VAL A 86 -11.33 -4.10 17.38
CA VAL A 86 -10.46 -3.15 16.67
C VAL A 86 -11.12 -2.66 15.38
N THR A 87 -11.10 -1.34 15.17
CA THR A 87 -11.47 -0.70 13.91
C THR A 87 -10.21 -0.28 13.13
N LEU A 88 -10.18 -0.57 11.83
CA LEU A 88 -9.13 -0.21 10.88
C LEU A 88 -9.71 0.70 9.78
#